data_AF-A0A2N2R3J7-F1
#
_entry.id   AF-A0A2N2R3J7-F1
#
_cell.length_a   1.000
_cell.length_b   1.000
_cell.length_c   1.000
_cell.angle_alpha   90.00
_cell.angle_beta   90.00
_cell.angle_gamma   90.00
#
_symmetry.space_group_name_H-M   'P 1'
#
loop_
_entity.id
_entity.type
_entity.pdbx_description
1 polymer ?
#
loop_
_entity_poly.entity_id
_entity_poly.type
_entity_poly.pdbx_seq_one_letter_code
_entity_poly.pdbx_strand_id
1 'polypeptide(L)'
;MVVGTESRAAVLELLFDGYPLSLLTGTCSLSELETHLRSIREVMVPDDTHALFRFQDGKVTQALFPVISPEQGGLVLGPLLGWYVLDACRKCHTLLSSDRKNKSGQLRFDKRLVSALDARLFVHTVAAQIRDTDSTLLNGLSPCEIESQIQQRLEKGESFGLDLRADLSLYCVLSFQFPEGFERMPPFSEALRYRENGKESFGMALDQVSSEVWDEWDARLAMEETK
;
A
#
# COMPACT_ATOMS: atom_id res chain seq x y z
N MET A 1 26.51 26.57 -1.15
CA MET A 1 27.20 25.33 -1.57
C MET A 1 26.14 24.43 -2.19
N VAL A 2 26.14 24.29 -3.52
CA VAL A 2 25.12 23.53 -4.24
C VAL A 2 25.51 22.06 -4.17
N VAL A 3 24.86 21.33 -3.27
CA VAL A 3 24.99 19.88 -3.20
C VAL A 3 24.15 19.30 -4.35
N GLY A 4 24.82 18.65 -5.30
CA GLY A 4 24.20 18.01 -6.46
C GLY A 4 23.15 16.97 -6.03
N THR A 5 22.20 16.68 -6.91
CA THR A 5 21.08 15.76 -6.69
C THR A 5 21.52 14.37 -6.21
N GLU A 6 22.63 13.84 -6.73
CA GLU A 6 23.20 12.55 -6.28
C GLU A 6 23.72 12.60 -4.84
N SER A 7 24.31 13.72 -4.41
CA SER A 7 24.83 13.88 -3.05
C SER A 7 23.71 14.09 -2.02
N ARG A 8 22.53 14.54 -2.43
CA ARG A 8 21.32 14.57 -1.58
C ARG A 8 20.77 13.17 -1.33
N ALA A 9 20.72 12.31 -2.34
CA ALA A 9 20.27 10.93 -2.18
C ALA A 9 21.17 10.14 -1.21
N ALA A 10 22.49 10.30 -1.30
CA ALA A 10 23.43 9.66 -0.39
C ALA A 10 23.30 10.15 1.07
N VAL A 11 23.06 11.45 1.28
CA VAL A 11 22.81 12.01 2.63
C VAL A 11 21.47 11.54 3.19
N LEU A 12 20.46 11.40 2.34
CA LEU A 12 19.17 10.84 2.71
C LEU A 12 19.34 9.38 3.15
N GLU A 13 20.02 8.53 2.37
CA GLU A 13 20.29 7.13 2.72
C GLU A 13 21.00 6.98 4.08
N LEU A 14 21.95 7.87 4.39
CA LEU A 14 22.64 7.92 5.69
C LEU A 14 21.73 8.37 6.86
N LEU A 15 20.81 9.29 6.62
CA LEU A 15 19.87 9.79 7.64
C LEU A 15 18.74 8.80 7.94
N PHE A 16 18.43 7.90 7.00
CA PHE A 16 17.32 6.95 7.08
C PHE A 16 17.70 5.58 7.65
N ASP A 17 18.92 5.39 8.13
CA ASP A 17 19.33 4.08 8.67
C ASP A 17 18.64 3.81 10.02
N GLY A 18 17.58 2.99 9.97
CA GLY A 18 16.92 2.40 11.14
C GLY A 18 15.49 2.85 11.45
N TYR A 19 14.95 3.90 10.80
CA TYR A 19 13.57 4.37 11.07
C TYR A 19 12.85 4.88 9.81
N PRO A 20 11.52 4.69 9.70
CA PRO A 20 10.72 5.35 8.68
C PRO A 20 10.65 6.85 8.99
N LEU A 21 11.61 7.63 8.47
CA LEU A 21 11.61 9.08 8.63
C LEU A 21 11.01 9.75 7.39
N SER A 22 10.39 10.91 7.61
CA SER A 22 10.12 11.90 6.57
C SER A 22 11.11 13.04 6.73
N LEU A 23 11.74 13.49 5.65
CA LEU A 23 12.54 14.72 5.66
C LEU A 23 11.75 15.86 5.04
N LEU A 24 11.61 16.94 5.80
CA LEU A 24 11.02 18.19 5.35
C LEU A 24 12.13 19.22 5.16
N THR A 25 12.15 19.90 4.02
CA THR A 25 13.14 20.95 3.71
C THR A 25 12.42 22.24 3.38
N GLY A 26 12.90 23.36 3.92
CA GLY A 26 12.30 24.66 3.73
C GLY A 26 13.14 25.77 4.35
N THR A 27 12.79 27.02 4.06
CA THR A 27 13.38 28.22 4.69
C THR A 27 12.40 28.89 5.66
N CYS A 28 11.26 28.26 5.94
CA CYS A 28 10.28 28.76 6.88
C CYS A 28 10.70 28.51 8.33
N SER A 29 10.13 29.30 9.23
CA SER A 29 10.24 29.05 10.67
C SER A 29 9.51 27.76 11.07
N LEU A 30 9.87 27.22 12.24
CA LEU A 30 9.19 26.05 12.78
C LEU A 30 7.70 26.33 13.08
N SER A 31 7.36 27.55 13.50
CA SER A 31 5.98 27.95 13.79
C SER A 31 5.11 28.01 12.53
N GLU A 32 5.66 28.50 11.41
CA GLU A 32 4.99 28.46 10.11
C GLU A 32 4.78 27.02 9.64
N LEU A 33 5.79 26.17 9.82
CA LEU A 33 5.69 24.74 9.48
C LEU A 33 4.62 24.04 10.33
N GLU A 34 4.60 24.26 11.64
CA GLU A 34 3.59 23.69 12.54
C GLU A 34 2.17 24.12 12.16
N THR A 35 2.00 25.42 11.86
CA THR A 35 0.72 25.98 11.42
C THR A 35 0.26 25.32 10.11
N HIS A 36 1.17 25.19 9.15
CA HIS A 36 0.92 24.53 7.88
C HIS A 36 0.51 23.06 8.07
N LEU A 37 1.34 22.27 8.76
CA LEU A 37 1.08 20.86 9.02
C LEU A 37 -0.23 20.64 9.76
N ARG A 38 -0.59 21.53 10.71
CA ARG A 38 -1.90 21.49 11.37
C ARG A 38 -3.04 21.73 10.39
N SER A 39 -2.88 22.68 9.47
CA SER A 39 -3.93 23.04 8.51
C SER A 39 -4.24 21.92 7.50
N ILE A 40 -3.24 21.10 7.14
CA ILE A 40 -3.43 20.00 6.19
C ILE A 40 -3.85 18.69 6.87
N ARG A 41 -4.01 18.63 8.20
CA ARG A 41 -4.47 17.41 8.91
C ARG A 41 -5.85 16.97 8.49
N GLU A 42 -6.68 17.88 8.01
CA GLU A 42 -8.04 17.60 7.55
C GLU A 42 -8.13 17.88 6.06
N VAL A 43 -8.65 16.89 5.33
CA VAL A 43 -8.88 16.97 3.89
C VAL A 43 -10.36 16.77 3.61
N MET A 44 -10.84 17.46 2.57
CA MET A 44 -12.16 17.16 2.02
C MET A 44 -12.03 15.95 1.11
N VAL A 45 -12.86 14.94 1.30
CA VAL A 45 -13.01 13.81 0.37
C VAL A 45 -14.34 13.96 -0.38
N PRO A 46 -14.71 13.05 -1.31
CA PRO A 46 -16.00 13.12 -1.99
C PRO A 46 -17.19 13.24 -1.02
N ASP A 47 -18.29 13.81 -1.52
CA ASP A 47 -19.52 14.07 -0.76
C ASP A 47 -19.33 15.06 0.41
N ASP A 48 -18.35 15.96 0.26
CA ASP A 48 -17.97 17.01 1.22
C ASP A 48 -17.73 16.48 2.65
N THR A 49 -17.27 15.24 2.75
CA THR A 49 -16.89 14.63 4.02
C THR A 49 -15.48 15.06 4.41
N HIS A 50 -15.26 15.34 5.69
CA HIS A 50 -13.93 15.60 6.24
C HIS A 50 -13.26 14.29 6.65
N ALA A 51 -12.00 14.12 6.25
CA ALA A 51 -11.18 12.99 6.65
C ALA A 51 -9.83 13.45 7.21
N LEU A 52 -9.26 12.65 8.13
CA LEU A 52 -7.93 12.89 8.66
C LEU A 52 -6.86 12.47 7.65
N PHE A 53 -6.05 13.41 7.20
CA PHE A 53 -4.85 13.14 6.43
C PHE A 53 -3.67 12.84 7.35
N ARG A 54 -3.34 11.56 7.46
CA ARG A 54 -2.24 11.02 8.26
C ARG A 54 -0.89 11.24 7.59
N PHE A 55 -0.51 12.48 7.33
CA PHE A 55 0.76 12.81 6.66
C PHE A 55 2.02 12.38 7.42
N GLN A 56 1.90 12.06 8.71
CA GLN A 56 3.00 11.52 9.52
C GLN A 56 3.30 10.06 9.16
N ASP A 57 2.36 9.38 8.52
CA ASP A 57 2.51 8.01 8.07
C ASP A 57 3.26 7.99 6.73
N GLY A 58 4.48 7.46 6.74
CA GLY A 58 5.33 7.33 5.55
C GLY A 58 4.64 6.55 4.42
N LYS A 59 3.82 5.55 4.76
CA LYS A 59 3.06 4.75 3.79
C LYS A 59 2.00 5.58 3.07
N VAL A 60 1.36 6.48 3.79
CA VAL A 60 0.34 7.37 3.22
C VAL A 60 0.98 8.41 2.32
N THR A 61 2.08 9.04 2.76
CA THR A 61 2.78 10.08 1.99
C THR A 61 3.46 9.53 0.74
N GLN A 62 4.16 8.39 0.84
CA GLN A 62 4.75 7.73 -0.35
C GLN A 62 3.69 7.33 -1.37
N ALA A 63 2.51 6.88 -0.92
CA ALA A 63 1.44 6.45 -1.80
C ALA A 63 0.75 7.65 -2.48
N LEU A 64 0.73 8.81 -1.79
CA LEU A 64 0.11 10.03 -2.25
C LEU A 64 0.94 10.76 -3.31
N PHE A 65 2.26 10.90 -3.12
CA PHE A 65 3.09 11.76 -3.99
C PHE A 65 2.98 11.44 -5.49
N PRO A 66 2.91 10.18 -5.93
CA PRO A 66 2.80 9.85 -7.35
C PRO A 66 1.41 10.12 -7.98
N VAL A 67 0.38 10.37 -7.17
CA VAL A 67 -1.02 10.46 -7.65
C VAL A 67 -1.64 11.85 -7.51
N ILE A 68 -1.01 12.74 -6.74
CA ILE A 68 -1.49 14.11 -6.59
C ILE A 68 -1.16 14.97 -7.80
N SER A 69 -2.05 15.91 -8.08
CA SER A 69 -1.79 16.96 -9.07
C SER A 69 -0.71 17.93 -8.60
N PRO A 70 -0.03 18.67 -9.50
CA PRO A 70 0.91 19.72 -9.11
C PRO A 70 0.30 20.80 -8.22
N GLU A 71 -1.00 21.06 -8.36
CA GLU A 71 -1.72 22.02 -7.51
C GLU A 71 -1.86 21.50 -6.08
N GLN A 72 -2.36 20.27 -5.92
CA GLN A 72 -2.44 19.59 -4.63
C GLN A 72 -1.05 19.41 -3.99
N GLY A 73 -0.03 19.10 -4.79
CA GLY A 73 1.36 19.02 -4.34
C GLY A 73 1.85 20.32 -3.72
N GLY A 74 1.53 21.46 -4.34
CA GLY A 74 1.83 22.76 -3.76
C GLY A 74 1.07 23.03 -2.45
N LEU A 75 -0.19 22.60 -2.33
CA LEU A 75 -0.95 22.69 -1.08
C LEU A 75 -0.41 21.77 0.02
N VAL A 76 0.04 20.56 -0.32
CA VAL A 76 0.67 19.63 0.63
C VAL A 76 1.99 20.21 1.15
N LEU A 77 2.79 20.82 0.28
CA LEU A 77 4.08 21.42 0.65
C LEU A 77 3.92 22.74 1.43
N GLY A 78 2.97 23.58 1.06
CA GLY A 78 2.78 24.91 1.66
C GLY A 78 4.08 25.74 1.64
N PRO A 79 4.71 26.02 2.80
CA PRO A 79 5.97 26.78 2.88
C PRO A 79 7.24 25.94 2.64
N LEU A 80 7.12 24.62 2.45
CA LEU A 80 8.25 23.73 2.24
C LEU A 80 8.81 23.85 0.81
N LEU A 81 10.13 23.71 0.69
CA LEU A 81 10.81 23.55 -0.60
C LEU A 81 10.73 22.11 -1.11
N GLY A 82 10.65 21.14 -0.20
CA GLY A 82 10.45 19.75 -0.56
C GLY A 82 10.24 18.81 0.63
N TRP A 83 9.62 17.67 0.33
CA TRP A 83 9.32 16.58 1.25
C TRP A 83 9.83 15.27 0.65
N TYR A 84 10.60 14.53 1.43
CA TYR A 84 11.22 13.26 1.04
C TYR A 84 10.78 12.16 2.00
N VAL A 85 10.40 11.01 1.45
CA VAL A 85 9.97 9.83 2.21
C VAL A 85 10.59 8.60 1.57
N LEU A 86 11.05 7.63 2.36
CA LEU A 86 11.47 6.33 1.82
C LEU A 86 10.34 5.32 1.89
N ASP A 87 10.27 4.46 0.89
CA ASP A 87 9.45 3.26 0.95
C ASP A 87 10.13 2.07 1.61
N ALA A 88 9.38 0.97 1.74
CA ALA A 88 9.86 -0.27 2.34
C ALA A 88 11.11 -0.83 1.64
N CYS A 89 11.29 -0.50 0.36
CA CYS A 89 12.45 -0.86 -0.46
C CYS A 89 13.55 0.21 -0.45
N ARG A 90 13.48 1.18 0.46
CA ARG A 90 14.40 2.33 0.58
C ARG A 90 14.43 3.23 -0.65
N LYS A 91 13.44 3.13 -1.56
CA LYS A 91 13.34 4.06 -2.68
C LYS A 91 12.76 5.38 -2.19
N CYS A 92 13.42 6.47 -2.57
CA CYS A 92 13.02 7.81 -2.18
C CYS A 92 11.88 8.34 -3.06
N HIS A 93 10.76 8.70 -2.42
CA HIS A 93 9.65 9.43 -2.98
C HIS A 93 9.77 10.90 -2.60
N THR A 94 9.61 11.77 -3.59
CA THR A 94 9.85 13.21 -3.41
C THR A 94 8.68 14.03 -3.90
N LEU A 95 8.35 15.06 -3.14
CA LEU A 95 7.48 16.14 -3.55
C LEU A 95 8.28 17.43 -3.45
N LEU A 96 8.49 18.10 -4.58
CA LEU A 96 9.31 19.30 -4.66
C LEU A 96 8.43 20.49 -5.05
N SER A 97 8.72 21.64 -4.47
CA SER A 97 7.99 22.85 -4.86
C SER A 97 8.43 23.30 -6.24
N SER A 98 7.45 23.45 -7.14
CA SER A 98 7.66 24.05 -8.46
C SER A 98 7.64 25.57 -8.44
N ASP A 99 7.14 26.18 -7.35
CA ASP A 99 6.96 27.62 -7.24
C ASP A 99 7.34 28.12 -5.83
N ARG A 100 7.97 29.29 -5.73
CA ARG A 100 8.38 29.84 -4.41
C ARG A 100 7.24 30.50 -3.65
N LYS A 101 6.04 30.52 -4.23
CA LYS A 101 4.85 31.08 -3.60
C LYS A 101 4.19 30.04 -2.72
N ASN A 102 4.06 30.37 -1.45
CA ASN A 102 3.29 29.57 -0.49
C ASN A 102 1.87 29.42 -1.01
N LYS A 103 1.46 28.18 -1.30
CA LYS A 103 0.05 27.89 -1.57
C LYS A 103 -0.63 27.59 -0.25
N SER A 104 -1.77 28.24 -0.02
CA SER A 104 -2.64 28.00 1.13
C SER A 104 -4.06 27.74 0.64
N GLY A 105 -4.82 26.96 1.41
CA GLY A 105 -6.18 26.58 1.07
C GLY A 105 -6.53 25.20 1.60
N GLN A 106 -7.80 24.84 1.43
CA GLN A 106 -8.30 23.53 1.83
C GLN A 106 -7.81 22.46 0.83
N LEU A 107 -7.13 21.44 1.34
CA LEU A 107 -6.75 20.28 0.54
C LEU A 107 -7.99 19.41 0.29
N ARG A 108 -8.28 19.13 -0.99
CA ARG A 108 -9.43 18.33 -1.43
C ARG A 108 -8.96 17.15 -2.28
N PHE A 109 -9.44 15.97 -1.95
CA PHE A 109 -9.23 14.74 -2.69
C PHE A 109 -10.50 14.36 -3.42
N ASP A 110 -10.43 14.32 -4.75
CA ASP A 110 -11.53 13.83 -5.57
C ASP A 110 -11.62 12.30 -5.53
N LYS A 111 -12.69 11.76 -6.11
CA LYS A 111 -12.94 10.31 -6.13
C LYS A 111 -11.79 9.55 -6.80
N ARG A 112 -11.19 10.11 -7.85
CA ARG A 112 -10.09 9.48 -8.58
C ARG A 112 -8.85 9.36 -7.70
N LEU A 113 -8.48 10.43 -6.99
CA LEU A 113 -7.35 10.45 -6.08
C LEU A 113 -7.57 9.50 -4.91
N VAL A 114 -8.77 9.50 -4.31
CA VAL A 114 -9.10 8.57 -3.22
C VAL A 114 -8.98 7.12 -3.70
N SER A 115 -9.54 6.76 -4.85
CA SER A 115 -9.42 5.39 -5.40
C SER A 115 -7.97 5.01 -5.74
N ALA A 116 -7.18 5.95 -6.29
CA ALA A 116 -5.78 5.69 -6.61
C ALA A 116 -4.91 5.53 -5.36
N LEU A 117 -5.21 6.30 -4.30
CA LEU A 117 -4.55 6.20 -3.00
C LEU A 117 -4.93 4.88 -2.29
N ASP A 118 -6.21 4.53 -2.28
CA ASP A 118 -6.71 3.26 -1.75
C ASP A 118 -6.03 2.06 -2.43
N ALA A 119 -5.94 2.07 -3.76
CA ALA A 119 -5.24 1.01 -4.49
C ALA A 119 -3.76 0.87 -4.13
N ARG A 120 -3.05 1.98 -3.91
CA ARG A 120 -1.65 1.96 -3.49
C ARG A 120 -1.47 1.51 -2.03
N LEU A 121 -2.43 1.81 -1.16
CA LEU A 121 -2.37 1.44 0.26
C LEU A 121 -2.86 0.01 0.53
N PHE A 122 -3.58 -0.59 -0.42
CA PHE A 122 -4.20 -1.90 -0.25
C PHE A 122 -3.20 -3.01 0.11
N VAL A 123 -1.97 -2.92 -0.40
CA VAL A 123 -0.86 -3.84 -0.04
C VAL A 123 -0.66 -3.94 1.48
N HIS A 124 -0.82 -2.85 2.22
CA HIS A 124 -0.65 -2.85 3.68
C HIS A 124 -1.85 -3.46 4.40
N THR A 125 -3.06 -3.31 3.86
CA THR A 125 -4.26 -4.00 4.37
C THR A 125 -4.10 -5.51 4.23
N VAL A 126 -3.66 -5.97 3.06
CA VAL A 126 -3.40 -7.40 2.81
C VAL A 126 -2.27 -7.92 3.71
N ALA A 127 -1.20 -7.15 3.89
CA ALA A 127 -0.11 -7.52 4.80
C ALA A 127 -0.57 -7.66 6.25
N ALA A 128 -1.55 -6.87 6.70
CA ALA A 128 -2.15 -7.00 8.02
C ALA A 128 -3.01 -8.28 8.09
N GLN A 129 -3.85 -8.52 7.09
CA GLN A 129 -4.72 -9.70 7.02
C GLN A 129 -3.94 -11.02 6.99
N ILE A 130 -2.80 -11.08 6.29
CA ILE A 130 -1.92 -12.25 6.31
C ILE A 130 -1.42 -12.50 7.74
N ARG A 131 -0.98 -11.46 8.47
CA ARG A 131 -0.51 -11.61 9.86
C ARG A 131 -1.61 -12.02 10.83
N ASP A 132 -2.82 -11.50 10.62
CA ASP A 132 -4.00 -11.86 11.43
C ASP A 132 -4.42 -13.31 11.18
N THR A 133 -4.22 -13.82 9.96
CA THR A 133 -4.51 -15.21 9.60
C THR A 133 -3.44 -16.15 10.17
N ASP A 134 -2.17 -15.86 9.90
CA ASP A 134 -1.02 -16.54 10.47
C ASP A 134 0.20 -15.62 10.46
N SER A 135 0.63 -15.22 11.65
CA SER A 135 1.75 -14.31 11.86
C SER A 135 3.09 -14.84 11.34
N THR A 136 3.22 -16.16 11.11
CA THR A 136 4.46 -16.80 10.71
C THR A 136 4.72 -16.74 9.20
N LEU A 137 3.68 -16.55 8.38
CA LEU A 137 3.77 -16.59 6.92
C LEU A 137 4.69 -15.51 6.31
N LEU A 138 4.90 -14.41 7.04
CA LEU A 138 5.77 -13.32 6.62
C LEU A 138 7.11 -13.30 7.37
N ASN A 139 7.38 -14.30 8.22
CA ASN A 139 8.62 -14.36 8.99
C ASN A 139 9.82 -14.53 8.07
N GLY A 140 10.91 -13.85 8.39
CA GLY A 140 12.14 -13.88 7.60
C GLY A 140 12.12 -12.97 6.37
N LEU A 141 10.98 -12.42 5.98
CA LEU A 141 10.89 -11.44 4.90
C LEU A 141 11.11 -10.02 5.41
N SER A 142 11.90 -9.24 4.69
CA SER A 142 12.02 -7.80 4.88
C SER A 142 10.73 -7.07 4.49
N PRO A 143 10.50 -5.83 4.97
CA PRO A 143 9.35 -5.03 4.56
C PRO A 143 9.21 -4.89 3.03
N CYS A 144 10.32 -4.68 2.31
CA CYS A 144 10.34 -4.60 0.85
C CYS A 144 9.86 -5.89 0.20
N GLU A 145 10.35 -7.04 0.66
CA GLU A 145 9.98 -8.34 0.12
C GLU A 145 8.50 -8.63 0.37
N ILE A 146 7.98 -8.33 1.56
CA ILE A 146 6.56 -8.47 1.88
C ILE A 146 5.70 -7.66 0.91
N GLU A 147 5.99 -6.36 0.76
CA GLU A 147 5.20 -5.49 -0.12
C GLU A 147 5.31 -5.92 -1.59
N SER A 148 6.50 -6.27 -2.06
CA SER A 148 6.73 -6.72 -3.44
C SER A 148 6.01 -8.03 -3.73
N GLN A 149 6.06 -8.99 -2.81
CA GLN A 149 5.42 -10.29 -2.96
C GLN A 149 3.88 -10.18 -2.94
N ILE A 150 3.33 -9.33 -2.08
CA ILE A 150 1.89 -9.06 -2.05
C ILE A 150 1.47 -8.37 -3.35
N GLN A 151 2.22 -7.37 -3.81
CA GLN A 151 1.92 -6.67 -5.07
C GLN A 151 1.88 -7.64 -6.26
N GLN A 152 2.86 -8.55 -6.38
CA GLN A 152 2.88 -9.57 -7.43
C GLN A 152 1.66 -10.51 -7.36
N ARG A 153 1.23 -10.88 -6.14
CA ARG A 153 0.06 -11.73 -5.94
C ARG A 153 -1.24 -11.00 -6.25
N LEU A 154 -1.34 -9.71 -5.93
CA LEU A 154 -2.48 -8.88 -6.33
C LEU A 154 -2.61 -8.84 -7.85
N GLU A 155 -1.53 -8.55 -8.56
CA GLU A 155 -1.50 -8.55 -10.03
C GLU A 155 -1.86 -9.91 -10.63
N LYS A 156 -1.39 -11.01 -10.01
CA LYS A 156 -1.75 -12.37 -10.42
C LYS A 156 -3.24 -12.66 -10.17
N GLY A 157 -3.79 -12.26 -9.03
CA GLY A 157 -5.22 -12.38 -8.73
C GLY A 157 -6.09 -11.62 -9.73
N GLU A 158 -5.71 -10.38 -10.06
CA GLU A 158 -6.36 -9.58 -11.09
C GLU A 158 -6.33 -10.27 -12.46
N SER A 159 -5.23 -10.95 -12.79
CA SER A 159 -5.12 -11.72 -14.05
C SER A 159 -6.09 -12.92 -14.13
N PHE A 160 -6.57 -13.41 -12.99
CA PHE A 160 -7.65 -14.42 -12.94
C PHE A 160 -9.06 -13.81 -12.99
N GLY A 161 -9.17 -12.49 -13.09
CA GLY A 161 -10.45 -11.77 -13.13
C GLY A 161 -11.04 -11.46 -11.75
N LEU A 162 -10.24 -11.52 -10.69
CA LEU A 162 -10.63 -11.05 -9.37
C LEU A 162 -10.58 -9.51 -9.34
N ASP A 163 -11.71 -8.87 -9.08
CA ASP A 163 -11.84 -7.40 -9.04
C ASP A 163 -12.38 -6.89 -7.69
N LEU A 164 -12.95 -7.76 -6.86
CA LEU A 164 -13.35 -7.44 -5.51
C LEU A 164 -12.15 -7.42 -4.57
N ARG A 165 -12.03 -6.37 -3.75
CA ARG A 165 -10.97 -6.26 -2.73
C ARG A 165 -10.92 -7.45 -1.79
N ALA A 166 -12.09 -7.96 -1.36
CA ALA A 166 -12.17 -9.12 -0.50
C ALA A 166 -11.57 -10.37 -1.16
N ASP A 167 -11.88 -10.60 -2.45
CA ASP A 167 -11.38 -11.75 -3.21
C ASP A 167 -9.89 -11.65 -3.49
N LEU A 168 -9.39 -10.46 -3.85
CA LEU A 168 -7.96 -10.22 -4.04
C LEU A 168 -7.17 -10.43 -2.74
N SER A 169 -7.70 -9.96 -1.62
CA SER A 169 -7.10 -10.19 -0.31
C SER A 169 -7.07 -11.68 0.04
N LEU A 170 -8.22 -12.36 -0.09
CA LEU A 170 -8.33 -13.80 0.18
C LEU A 170 -7.34 -14.60 -0.69
N TYR A 171 -7.29 -14.30 -1.99
CA TYR A 171 -6.34 -14.90 -2.91
C TYR A 171 -4.89 -14.71 -2.45
N CYS A 172 -4.52 -13.49 -2.05
CA CYS A 172 -3.19 -13.21 -1.52
C CYS A 172 -2.90 -14.06 -0.27
N VAL A 173 -3.81 -14.10 0.71
CA VAL A 173 -3.64 -14.92 1.93
C VAL A 173 -3.41 -16.39 1.58
N LEU A 174 -4.27 -16.97 0.73
CA LEU A 174 -4.15 -18.36 0.28
C LEU A 174 -2.81 -18.60 -0.43
N SER A 175 -2.36 -17.67 -1.28
CA SER A 175 -1.08 -17.81 -1.99
C SER A 175 0.18 -17.68 -1.12
N PHE A 176 0.03 -17.33 0.17
CA PHE A 176 1.10 -17.47 1.17
C PHE A 176 1.00 -18.78 1.94
N GLN A 177 -0.20 -19.35 2.08
CA GLN A 177 -0.44 -20.61 2.81
C GLN A 177 -0.21 -21.85 1.95
N PHE A 178 -0.52 -21.77 0.66
CA PHE A 178 -0.49 -22.90 -0.26
C PHE A 178 0.74 -22.85 -1.19
N PRO A 179 1.21 -24.02 -1.66
CA PRO A 179 2.36 -24.09 -2.55
C PRO A 179 2.12 -23.39 -3.89
N GLU A 180 3.20 -23.03 -4.58
CA GLU A 180 3.12 -22.39 -5.89
C GLU A 180 2.30 -23.25 -6.87
N GLY A 181 1.34 -22.61 -7.54
CA GLY A 181 0.49 -23.28 -8.52
C GLY A 181 -0.79 -23.89 -7.93
N PHE A 182 -1.09 -23.68 -6.64
CA PHE A 182 -2.33 -24.13 -6.00
C PHE A 182 -3.58 -23.71 -6.80
N GLU A 183 -3.52 -22.59 -7.51
CA GLU A 183 -4.62 -22.06 -8.34
C GLU A 183 -5.05 -23.01 -9.45
N ARG A 184 -4.18 -23.94 -9.86
CA ARG A 184 -4.44 -24.94 -10.91
C ARG A 184 -5.09 -26.21 -10.35
N MET A 185 -5.25 -26.30 -9.04
CA MET A 185 -5.72 -27.50 -8.37
C MET A 185 -7.13 -27.25 -7.79
N PRO A 186 -8.00 -28.26 -7.76
CA PRO A 186 -9.23 -28.19 -6.97
C PRO A 186 -8.90 -27.99 -5.48
N PRO A 187 -9.73 -27.23 -4.73
CA PRO A 187 -10.94 -26.56 -5.18
C PRO A 187 -10.69 -25.19 -5.86
N PHE A 188 -9.46 -24.65 -5.78
CA PHE A 188 -9.15 -23.28 -6.19
C PHE A 188 -9.40 -23.01 -7.67
N SER A 189 -8.99 -23.92 -8.54
CA SER A 189 -9.20 -23.78 -10.00
C SER A 189 -10.69 -23.68 -10.39
N GLU A 190 -11.56 -24.33 -9.63
CA GLU A 190 -13.02 -24.28 -9.82
C GLU A 190 -13.60 -23.00 -9.23
N ALA A 191 -13.12 -22.61 -8.04
CA ALA A 191 -13.51 -21.37 -7.39
C ALA A 191 -13.09 -20.13 -8.18
N LEU A 192 -11.95 -20.12 -8.88
CA LEU A 192 -11.56 -19.01 -9.76
C LEU A 192 -12.53 -18.82 -10.94
N ARG A 193 -13.33 -19.84 -11.27
CA ARG A 193 -14.41 -19.79 -12.27
C ARG A 193 -15.77 -19.43 -11.64
N TYR A 194 -15.79 -18.81 -10.46
CA TYR A 194 -17.00 -18.52 -9.67
C TYR A 194 -18.14 -17.88 -10.50
N ARG A 195 -17.82 -16.97 -11.43
CA ARG A 195 -18.81 -16.31 -12.30
C ARG A 195 -19.51 -17.29 -13.24
N GLU A 196 -18.77 -18.25 -13.79
CA GLU A 196 -19.33 -19.29 -14.68
C GLU A 196 -20.28 -20.21 -13.90
N ASN A 197 -20.03 -20.37 -12.60
CA ASN A 197 -20.82 -21.17 -11.67
C ASN A 197 -21.93 -20.36 -10.96
N GLY A 198 -22.22 -19.15 -11.44
CA GLY A 198 -23.30 -18.29 -10.92
C GLY A 198 -23.08 -17.78 -9.50
N LYS A 199 -21.82 -17.70 -9.04
CA LYS A 199 -21.45 -17.13 -7.73
C LYS A 199 -21.11 -15.65 -7.85
N GLU A 200 -21.26 -14.93 -6.75
CA GLU A 200 -21.00 -13.49 -6.69
C GLU A 200 -19.53 -13.17 -6.42
N SER A 201 -18.78 -14.07 -5.76
CA SER A 201 -17.38 -13.86 -5.39
C SER A 201 -16.58 -15.16 -5.36
N PHE A 202 -15.25 -15.03 -5.41
CA PHE A 202 -14.31 -16.14 -5.21
C PHE A 202 -14.42 -16.73 -3.80
N GLY A 203 -14.53 -15.89 -2.77
CA GLY A 203 -14.73 -16.37 -1.39
C GLY A 203 -15.99 -17.23 -1.22
N MET A 204 -17.11 -16.80 -1.79
CA MET A 204 -18.36 -17.57 -1.74
C MET A 204 -18.27 -18.91 -2.48
N ALA A 205 -17.42 -19.02 -3.49
CA ALA A 205 -17.19 -20.29 -4.16
C ALA A 205 -16.40 -21.26 -3.28
N LEU A 206 -15.41 -20.76 -2.52
CA LEU A 206 -14.64 -21.57 -1.57
C LEU A 206 -15.44 -21.99 -0.34
N ASP A 207 -16.34 -21.14 0.16
CA ASP A 207 -17.20 -21.46 1.31
C ASP A 207 -18.12 -22.66 1.07
N GLN A 208 -18.33 -23.06 -0.19
CA GLN A 208 -19.17 -24.21 -0.57
C GLN A 208 -18.38 -25.50 -0.75
N VAL A 209 -17.06 -25.44 -0.64
CA VAL A 209 -16.20 -26.62 -0.69
C VAL A 209 -16.43 -27.45 0.56
N SER A 210 -16.59 -28.75 0.40
CA SER A 210 -16.86 -29.65 1.53
C SER A 210 -15.63 -29.80 2.43
N SER A 211 -15.86 -30.13 3.70
CA SER A 211 -14.79 -30.32 4.68
C SER A 211 -13.81 -31.43 4.28
N GLU A 212 -14.28 -32.48 3.60
CA GLU A 212 -13.41 -33.59 3.17
C GLU A 212 -12.30 -33.13 2.21
N VAL A 213 -12.60 -32.16 1.33
CA VAL A 213 -11.59 -31.61 0.40
C VAL A 213 -10.55 -30.79 1.17
N TRP A 214 -10.94 -30.10 2.24
CA TRP A 214 -10.01 -29.36 3.09
C TRP A 214 -9.13 -30.30 3.91
N ASP A 215 -9.70 -31.40 4.45
CA ASP A 215 -8.94 -32.43 5.17
C ASP A 215 -7.85 -33.06 4.28
N GLU A 216 -8.13 -33.24 2.98
CA GLU A 216 -7.13 -33.72 2.00
C GLU A 216 -5.97 -32.73 1.81
N TRP A 217 -6.27 -31.43 1.79
CA TRP A 217 -5.25 -30.38 1.70
C TRP A 217 -4.39 -30.31 2.96
N ASP A 218 -5.00 -30.38 4.14
CA ASP A 218 -4.29 -30.40 5.42
C ASP A 218 -3.31 -31.59 5.49
N ALA A 219 -3.78 -32.78 5.09
CA ALA A 219 -2.94 -33.97 5.02
C ALA A 219 -1.77 -33.80 4.05
N ARG A 220 -1.99 -33.15 2.91
CA ARG A 220 -0.94 -32.91 1.91
C ARG A 220 0.11 -31.91 2.41
N LEU A 221 -0.31 -30.80 3.01
CA LEU A 221 0.60 -29.77 3.51
C LEU A 221 1.49 -30.34 4.62
N ALA A 222 0.93 -31.16 5.53
CA ALA A 222 1.70 -31.84 6.57
C ALA A 222 2.80 -32.77 6.03
N MET A 223 2.59 -33.38 4.85
CA MET A 223 3.59 -34.23 4.19
C MET A 223 4.69 -33.44 3.47
N GLU A 224 4.44 -32.20 3.09
CA GLU A 224 5.43 -31.32 2.46
C GLU A 224 6.36 -30.66 3.50
N GLU A 225 5.86 -30.36 4.70
CA GLU A 225 6.68 -29.82 5.82
C GLU A 225 7.70 -30.82 6.39
N THR A 226 7.52 -32.13 6.13
CA THR A 226 8.38 -33.20 6.65
C THR A 226 9.53 -33.61 5.72
N LYS A 227 9.70 -32.94 4.57
CA LYS A 227 10.79 -33.18 3.60
C LYS A 227 11.86 -32.12 3.65
#